data_AF-A0A0N5C1Q1-F1
#
_entry.id   AF-A0A0N5C1Q1-F1
#
_cell.length_a   1.000
_cell.length_b   1.000
_cell.length_c   1.000
_cell.angle_alpha   90.00
_cell.angle_beta   90.00
_cell.angle_gamma   90.00
#
_symmetry.space_group_name_H-M   'P 1'
#
loop_
_entity.id
_entity.type
_entity.pdbx_description
1 polymer ?
#
loop_
_entity_poly.entity_id
_entity_poly.type
_entity_poly.pdbx_seq_one_letter_code
_entity_poly.pdbx_strand_id
1 'polypeptide(L)'
;MRSYESFTVIEGTFVLFKGSQSPLSNFYRKIFYNSEGVRFFTAEHHYQYCKAIRFKDYRMARRIVNVRSPLMAKRLGRQISNFNEFTWSTIKKNVMYETLKLKFQNRSMKNELRRFYLMSGSNRKRTFIEYSDNDTYWGARLIDNDAAINYQNLQGQNQMGRILTRIASELFDD
;
A
#
# COMPACT_ATOMS: atom_id res chain seq x y z
N MET A 1 -6.92 24.97 0.21
CA MET A 1 -6.12 23.76 0.56
C MET A 1 -6.83 22.57 -0.06
N ARG A 2 -6.39 22.07 -1.23
CA ARG A 2 -7.09 20.96 -1.91
C ARG A 2 -7.10 19.76 -0.95
N SER A 3 -8.28 19.37 -0.50
CA SER A 3 -8.49 18.14 0.27
C SER A 3 -7.80 17.01 -0.49
N TYR A 4 -6.84 16.34 0.14
CA TYR A 4 -6.36 15.07 -0.40
C TYR A 4 -7.54 14.12 -0.31
N GLU A 5 -8.28 13.96 -1.40
CA GLU A 5 -9.39 13.03 -1.48
C GLU A 5 -8.91 11.64 -1.07
N SER A 6 -9.60 11.08 -0.09
CA SER A 6 -9.40 9.71 0.35
C SER A 6 -10.72 8.98 0.15
N PHE A 7 -10.64 7.83 -0.50
CA PHE A 7 -11.82 7.07 -0.87
C PHE A 7 -11.49 5.60 -1.00
N THR A 8 -12.53 4.78 -0.96
CA THR A 8 -12.50 3.38 -1.38
C THR A 8 -13.83 3.09 -2.05
N VAL A 9 -13.81 2.94 -3.37
CA VAL A 9 -15.02 2.82 -4.20
C VAL A 9 -14.98 1.49 -4.92
N ILE A 10 -16.12 0.82 -4.97
CA ILE A 10 -16.31 -0.42 -5.72
C ILE A 10 -16.96 -0.06 -7.05
N GLU A 11 -16.31 -0.42 -8.14
CA GLU A 11 -16.80 -0.22 -9.51
C GLU A 11 -16.74 -1.56 -10.24
N GLY A 12 -17.88 -2.28 -10.25
CA GLY A 12 -17.97 -3.64 -10.79
C GLY A 12 -16.96 -4.60 -10.15
N THR A 13 -16.00 -5.08 -10.94
CA THR A 13 -14.92 -5.98 -10.50
C THR A 13 -13.66 -5.24 -10.03
N PHE A 14 -13.70 -3.92 -9.91
CA PHE A 14 -12.58 -3.12 -9.44
C PHE A 14 -12.88 -2.48 -8.09
N VAL A 15 -11.83 -2.29 -7.30
CA VAL A 15 -11.86 -1.48 -6.08
C VAL A 15 -10.80 -0.40 -6.20
N LEU A 16 -11.24 0.84 -6.35
CA LEU A 16 -10.37 1.99 -6.44
C LEU A 16 -10.18 2.56 -5.04
N PHE A 17 -8.94 2.84 -4.66
CA PHE A 17 -8.66 3.40 -3.35
C PHE A 17 -7.54 4.43 -3.37
N LYS A 18 -7.64 5.41 -2.46
CA LYS A 18 -6.65 6.47 -2.27
C LYS A 18 -6.67 6.99 -0.85
N GLY A 19 -5.50 7.43 -0.37
CA GLY A 19 -5.38 8.23 0.84
C GLY A 19 -5.57 7.47 2.16
N SER A 20 -5.37 8.19 3.25
CA SER A 20 -5.23 7.63 4.61
C SER A 20 -6.52 7.14 5.26
N GLN A 21 -7.70 7.36 4.66
CA GLN A 21 -8.98 6.84 5.16
C GLN A 21 -9.32 5.47 4.56
N SER A 22 -8.69 5.09 3.45
CA SER A 22 -8.89 3.77 2.87
C SER A 22 -8.17 2.71 3.68
N PRO A 23 -8.82 1.64 4.16
CA PRO A 23 -8.14 0.53 4.84
C PRO A 23 -7.14 -0.21 3.93
N LEU A 24 -7.25 -0.06 2.60
CA LEU A 24 -6.37 -0.67 1.62
C LEU A 24 -5.04 0.09 1.49
N SER A 25 -5.05 1.42 1.67
CA SER A 25 -3.85 2.25 1.50
C SER A 25 -2.74 1.96 2.51
N ASN A 26 -1.49 2.05 2.07
CA ASN A 26 -0.32 2.02 2.97
C ASN A 26 -0.25 3.20 3.95
N PHE A 27 -1.04 4.25 3.72
CA PHE A 27 -1.19 5.42 4.60
C PHE A 27 -2.26 5.23 5.67
N TYR A 28 -3.07 4.18 5.59
CA TYR A 28 -4.08 3.88 6.61
C TYR A 28 -3.46 3.63 7.98
N ARG A 29 -4.02 4.25 9.01
CA ARG A 29 -3.58 4.06 10.39
C ARG A 29 -4.08 2.73 10.93
N LYS A 30 -3.19 1.74 10.94
CA LYS A 30 -3.37 0.47 11.65
C LYS A 30 -2.05 0.08 12.30
N ILE A 31 -2.09 -0.10 13.62
CA ILE A 31 -0.92 -0.58 14.37
C ILE A 31 -0.71 -2.07 14.10
N PHE A 32 0.52 -2.43 13.74
CA PHE A 32 1.00 -3.81 13.65
C PHE A 32 2.48 -3.88 14.04
N TYR A 33 3.00 -5.09 14.17
CA TYR A 33 4.36 -5.37 14.60
C TYR A 33 5.05 -6.27 13.58
N ASN A 34 6.37 -6.14 13.43
CA ASN A 34 7.16 -7.16 12.72
C ASN A 34 7.53 -8.31 13.67
N SER A 35 8.24 -9.33 13.16
CA SER A 35 8.70 -10.49 13.94
C SER A 35 9.67 -10.15 15.07
N GLU A 36 10.32 -8.98 15.01
CA GLU A 36 11.25 -8.48 16.04
C GLU A 36 10.52 -7.65 17.13
N GLY A 37 9.20 -7.50 17.04
CA GLY A 37 8.42 -6.72 18.00
C GLY A 37 8.48 -5.20 17.78
N VAL A 38 9.02 -4.72 16.66
CA VAL A 38 9.02 -3.29 16.32
C VAL A 38 7.61 -2.87 15.90
N ARG A 39 7.11 -1.79 16.51
CA ARG A 39 5.76 -1.26 16.28
C ARG A 39 5.71 -0.26 15.12
N PHE A 40 4.70 -0.38 14.26
CA PHE A 40 4.46 0.54 13.14
C PHE A 40 3.04 1.08 13.16
N PHE A 41 2.86 2.39 12.89
CA PHE A 41 1.53 3.01 12.83
C PHE A 41 0.81 2.81 11.49
N THR A 42 1.56 2.61 10.41
CA THR A 42 1.07 2.37 9.06
C THR A 42 2.06 1.50 8.29
N ALA A 43 1.63 0.94 7.16
CA ALA A 43 2.54 0.24 6.24
C ALA A 43 3.65 1.16 5.71
N GLU A 44 3.37 2.46 5.47
CA GLU A 44 4.41 3.43 5.10
C GLU A 44 5.54 3.52 6.14
N HIS A 45 5.24 3.42 7.44
CA HIS A 45 6.29 3.44 8.48
C HIS A 45 7.20 2.21 8.35
N HIS A 46 6.62 1.03 8.22
CA HIS A 46 7.39 -0.21 8.06
C HIS A 46 8.21 -0.21 6.76
N TYR A 47 7.61 0.23 5.65
CA TYR A 47 8.28 0.32 4.35
C TYR A 47 9.52 1.22 4.40
N GLN A 48 9.41 2.41 4.99
CA GLN A 48 10.56 3.32 5.14
C GLN A 48 11.55 2.85 6.20
N TYR A 49 11.10 2.15 7.25
CA TYR A 49 11.98 1.50 8.23
C TYR A 49 12.85 0.43 7.56
N CYS A 50 12.26 -0.49 6.79
CA CYS A 50 12.99 -1.50 6.04
C CYS A 50 13.99 -0.87 5.06
N LYS A 51 13.61 0.23 4.42
CA LYS A 51 14.51 1.02 3.58
C LYS A 51 15.71 1.53 4.39
N ALA A 52 15.49 2.11 5.56
CA ALA A 52 16.57 2.62 6.41
C ALA A 52 17.50 1.51 6.92
N ILE A 53 16.93 0.37 7.34
CA ILE A 53 17.69 -0.82 7.74
C ILE A 53 18.56 -1.33 6.57
N ARG A 54 18.00 -1.41 5.36
CA ARG A 54 18.74 -1.89 4.17
C ARG A 54 20.00 -1.08 3.87
N PHE A 55 19.94 0.23 4.09
CA PHE A 55 21.04 1.17 3.85
C PHE A 55 21.83 1.51 5.14
N LYS A 56 21.63 0.70 6.20
CA LYS A 56 22.34 0.80 7.49
C LYS A 56 22.18 2.15 8.19
N ASP A 57 21.12 2.89 7.90
CA ASP A 57 20.79 4.16 8.58
C ASP A 57 19.89 3.90 9.79
N TYR A 58 20.47 3.31 10.83
CA TYR A 58 19.75 2.96 12.07
C TYR A 58 19.26 4.19 12.84
N ARG A 59 19.89 5.36 12.65
CA ARG A 59 19.41 6.63 13.22
C ARG A 59 18.09 7.02 12.56
N MET A 60 18.01 6.95 11.22
CA MET A 60 16.77 7.23 10.50
C MET A 60 15.70 6.19 10.77
N ALA A 61 16.06 4.91 10.85
CA ALA A 61 15.12 3.83 11.21
C ALA A 61 14.41 4.13 12.55
N ARG A 62 15.16 4.52 13.58
CA ARG A 62 14.60 4.93 14.89
C ARG A 62 13.70 6.16 14.79
N ARG A 63 14.04 7.16 13.97
CA ARG A 63 13.17 8.34 13.77
C ARG A 63 11.87 7.96 13.06
N ILE A 64 11.95 7.12 12.04
CA ILE A 64 10.80 6.69 11.24
C ILE A 64 9.75 5.98 12.10
N VAL A 65 10.13 5.08 13.00
CA VAL A 65 9.15 4.35 13.83
C VAL A 65 8.48 5.21 14.91
N ASN A 66 9.05 6.38 15.22
CA ASN A 66 8.56 7.26 16.28
C ASN A 66 7.70 8.43 15.79
N VAL A 67 7.71 8.77 14.50
CA VAL A 67 6.81 9.80 13.96
C VAL A 67 5.37 9.30 13.91
N ARG A 68 4.40 10.21 14.10
CA ARG A 68 2.98 9.84 14.14
C ARG A 68 2.31 9.74 12.77
N SER A 69 2.85 10.47 11.79
CA SER A 69 2.21 10.65 10.47
C SER A 69 2.93 9.82 9.39
N PRO A 70 2.18 9.08 8.54
CA PRO A 70 2.78 8.40 7.40
C PRO A 70 3.48 9.37 6.43
N LEU A 71 2.99 10.61 6.34
CA LEU A 71 3.65 11.64 5.53
C LEU A 71 5.02 12.01 6.10
N MET A 72 5.15 12.09 7.43
CA MET A 72 6.46 12.31 8.07
C MET A 72 7.38 11.11 7.87
N ALA A 73 6.88 9.87 7.99
CA ALA A 73 7.66 8.67 7.71
C ALA A 73 8.18 8.66 6.26
N LYS A 74 7.31 8.97 5.28
CA LYS A 74 7.68 9.10 3.87
C LYS A 74 8.73 10.19 3.63
N ARG A 75 8.61 11.34 4.30
CA ARG A 75 9.59 12.43 4.23
C ARG A 75 10.95 12.01 4.79
N LEU A 76 10.99 11.37 5.96
CA LEU A 76 12.22 10.83 6.53
C LEU A 76 12.84 9.75 5.64
N GLY A 77 12.01 8.92 5.00
CA GLY A 77 12.46 7.91 4.03
C GLY A 77 13.17 8.46 2.79
N ARG A 78 12.99 9.75 2.48
CA ARG A 78 13.74 10.47 1.43
C ARG A 78 15.10 10.98 1.90
N GLN A 79 15.33 11.00 3.23
CA GLN A 79 16.55 11.51 3.87
C GLN A 79 17.48 10.37 4.36
N ILE A 80 17.17 9.12 4.03
CA ILE A 80 17.99 7.96 4.41
C ILE A 80 19.39 8.09 3.81
N SER A 81 20.40 7.99 4.66
CA SER A 81 21.81 8.03 4.29
C SER A 81 22.19 6.80 3.48
N ASN A 82 23.19 6.92 2.60
CA ASN A 82 23.70 5.82 1.75
C ASN A 82 22.63 5.20 0.83
N PHE A 83 21.55 5.93 0.55
CA PHE A 83 20.48 5.44 -0.31
C PHE A 83 20.98 5.22 -1.74
N ASN A 84 20.72 4.03 -2.28
CA ASN A 84 21.02 3.68 -3.66
C ASN A 84 19.74 3.23 -4.38
N GLU A 85 19.27 4.02 -5.35
CA GLU A 85 18.01 3.75 -6.07
C GLU A 85 18.07 2.43 -6.83
N PHE A 86 19.20 2.10 -7.47
CA PHE A 86 19.34 0.84 -8.20
C PHE A 86 19.09 -0.37 -7.28
N THR A 87 19.79 -0.42 -6.16
CA THR A 87 19.61 -1.47 -5.13
C THR A 87 18.21 -1.48 -4.55
N TRP A 88 17.60 -0.31 -4.35
CA TRP A 88 16.25 -0.24 -3.81
C TRP A 88 15.21 -0.70 -4.82
N SER A 89 15.38 -0.35 -6.09
CA SER A 89 14.45 -0.67 -7.18
C SER A 89 14.27 -2.18 -7.36
N THR A 90 15.31 -2.98 -7.09
CA THR A 90 15.26 -4.45 -7.20
C THR A 90 14.47 -5.11 -6.06
N ILE A 91 14.41 -4.49 -4.87
CA ILE A 91 13.78 -5.10 -3.69
C ILE A 91 12.50 -4.40 -3.21
N LYS A 92 12.26 -3.15 -3.61
CA LYS A 92 11.17 -2.32 -3.06
C LYS A 92 9.79 -2.97 -3.16
N LYS A 93 9.54 -3.69 -4.25
CA LYS A 93 8.30 -4.43 -4.46
C LYS A 93 8.12 -5.54 -3.43
N ASN A 94 9.17 -6.32 -3.17
CA ASN A 94 9.14 -7.39 -2.17
C ASN A 94 8.97 -6.83 -0.76
N VAL A 95 9.66 -5.74 -0.42
CA VAL A 95 9.49 -5.08 0.88
C VAL A 95 8.05 -4.60 1.08
N MET A 96 7.42 -4.03 0.06
CA MET A 96 6.00 -3.61 0.16
C MET A 96 5.05 -4.80 0.31
N TYR A 97 5.31 -5.91 -0.41
CA TYR A 97 4.53 -7.14 -0.28
C TYR A 97 4.60 -7.69 1.15
N GLU A 98 5.78 -7.85 1.73
CA GLU A 98 5.93 -8.31 3.12
C GLU A 98 5.30 -7.32 4.12
N THR A 99 5.44 -6.02 3.87
CA THR A 99 4.80 -4.98 4.67
C THR A 99 3.28 -5.12 4.71
N LEU A 100 2.67 -5.30 3.54
CA LEU A 100 1.22 -5.45 3.45
C LEU A 100 0.76 -6.79 4.02
N LYS A 101 1.53 -7.87 3.87
CA LYS A 101 1.22 -9.15 4.54
C LYS A 101 1.14 -8.96 6.05
N LEU A 102 2.14 -8.33 6.67
CA LEU A 102 2.12 -8.01 8.10
C LEU A 102 0.89 -7.18 8.50
N LYS A 103 0.57 -6.13 7.73
CA LYS A 103 -0.62 -5.28 7.96
C LYS A 103 -1.92 -6.10 7.92
N PHE A 104 -2.07 -7.01 6.95
CA PHE A 104 -3.29 -7.76 6.69
C PHE A 104 -3.39 -9.12 7.40
N GLN A 105 -2.37 -9.53 8.17
CA GLN A 105 -2.41 -10.74 9.02
C GLN A 105 -3.39 -10.60 10.20
N ASN A 106 -3.56 -9.39 10.72
CA ASN A 106 -4.46 -9.12 11.84
C ASN A 106 -5.94 -9.31 11.45
N ARG A 107 -6.77 -9.86 12.36
CA ARG A 107 -8.18 -10.22 12.07
C ARG A 107 -9.01 -9.06 11.48
N SER A 108 -8.86 -7.87 12.03
CA SER A 108 -9.62 -6.68 11.58
C SER A 108 -9.24 -6.27 10.16
N MET A 109 -7.95 -6.25 9.81
CA MET A 109 -7.51 -5.92 8.46
C MET A 109 -7.81 -7.05 7.48
N LYS A 110 -7.66 -8.32 7.90
CA LYS A 110 -8.05 -9.48 7.09
C LYS A 110 -9.53 -9.40 6.69
N ASN A 111 -10.41 -8.98 7.61
CA ASN A 111 -11.83 -8.77 7.32
C ASN A 111 -12.07 -7.63 6.32
N GLU A 112 -11.38 -6.50 6.45
CA GLU A 112 -11.47 -5.41 5.46
C GLU A 112 -11.01 -5.88 4.07
N LEU A 113 -9.90 -6.60 3.98
CA LEU A 113 -9.41 -7.14 2.72
C LEU A 113 -10.43 -8.10 2.10
N ARG A 114 -10.98 -9.02 2.89
CA ARG A 114 -12.03 -9.95 2.44
C ARG A 114 -13.26 -9.20 1.93
N ARG A 115 -13.71 -8.17 2.66
CA ARG A 115 -14.90 -7.35 2.32
C ARG A 115 -14.78 -6.72 0.94
N PHE A 116 -13.62 -6.16 0.61
CA PHE A 116 -13.43 -5.52 -0.69
C PHE A 116 -13.08 -6.53 -1.78
N TYR A 117 -12.37 -7.60 -1.46
CA TYR A 117 -11.96 -8.61 -2.42
C TYR A 117 -13.10 -9.51 -2.91
N LEU A 118 -13.93 -10.03 -2.00
CA LEU A 118 -15.00 -10.95 -2.33
C LEU A 118 -16.27 -10.20 -2.77
N MET A 119 -16.89 -10.69 -3.84
CA MET A 119 -18.21 -10.23 -4.26
C MET A 119 -19.27 -11.11 -3.59
N SER A 120 -20.14 -10.53 -2.76
CA SER A 120 -21.22 -11.25 -2.10
C SER A 120 -22.11 -11.95 -3.14
N GLY A 121 -22.39 -13.25 -2.91
CA GLY A 121 -23.26 -14.03 -3.81
C GLY A 121 -22.64 -14.37 -5.18
N SER A 122 -21.31 -14.26 -5.34
CA SER A 122 -20.62 -14.58 -6.59
C SER A 122 -19.27 -15.25 -6.36
N ASN A 123 -18.86 -16.10 -7.30
CA ASN A 123 -17.50 -16.65 -7.35
C ASN A 123 -16.49 -15.65 -7.93
N ARG A 124 -16.95 -14.47 -8.37
CA ARG A 124 -16.07 -13.41 -8.89
C ARG A 124 -15.32 -12.71 -7.76
N LYS A 125 -14.07 -12.36 -8.05
CA LYS A 125 -13.17 -11.61 -7.15
C LYS A 125 -12.92 -10.22 -7.74
N ARG A 126 -12.67 -9.24 -6.88
CA ARG A 126 -12.31 -7.88 -7.31
C ARG A 126 -10.80 -7.70 -7.41
N THR A 127 -10.38 -6.84 -8.33
CA THR A 127 -9.00 -6.37 -8.42
C THR A 127 -8.86 -5.00 -7.77
N PHE A 128 -7.77 -4.77 -7.05
CA PHE A 128 -7.49 -3.48 -6.42
C PHE A 128 -6.72 -2.53 -7.35
N ILE A 129 -7.07 -1.24 -7.30
CA ILE A 129 -6.37 -0.15 -7.99
C ILE A 129 -6.07 0.96 -6.99
N GLU A 130 -4.78 1.21 -6.73
CA GLU A 130 -4.38 2.42 -5.99
C GLU A 130 -4.42 3.61 -6.95
N TYR A 131 -5.33 4.56 -6.71
CA TYR A 131 -5.45 5.74 -7.55
C TYR A 131 -4.36 6.77 -7.23
N SER A 132 -3.61 7.20 -8.23
CA SER A 132 -2.54 8.19 -8.06
C SER A 132 -2.32 9.02 -9.32
N ASP A 133 -2.34 10.36 -9.15
CA ASP A 133 -2.08 11.30 -10.23
C ASP A 133 -0.58 11.45 -10.55
N ASN A 134 0.27 11.15 -9.57
CA ASN A 134 1.69 11.50 -9.59
C ASN A 134 2.63 10.29 -9.50
N ASP A 135 2.15 9.16 -8.97
CA ASP A 135 2.97 7.95 -8.73
C ASP A 135 2.54 6.84 -9.69
N THR A 136 3.22 6.76 -10.82
CA THR A 136 2.94 5.79 -11.89
C THR A 136 3.52 4.41 -11.62
N TYR A 137 4.29 4.21 -10.56
CA TYR A 137 4.81 2.89 -10.19
C TYR A 137 3.88 2.19 -9.21
N TRP A 138 3.56 2.84 -8.08
CA TRP A 138 2.71 2.23 -7.07
C TRP A 138 1.23 2.27 -7.44
N GLY A 139 0.78 3.38 -8.00
CA GLY A 139 -0.60 3.58 -8.40
C GLY A 139 -0.80 3.66 -9.91
N ALA A 140 -2.03 4.00 -10.28
CA ALA A 140 -2.44 4.34 -11.64
C ALA A 140 -3.54 5.40 -11.59
N ARG A 141 -3.81 6.06 -12.72
CA ARG A 141 -4.97 6.93 -12.92
C ARG A 141 -5.76 6.47 -14.15
N LEU A 142 -7.00 6.92 -14.26
CA LEU A 142 -7.77 6.73 -15.49
C LEU A 142 -7.22 7.66 -16.58
N ILE A 143 -7.17 7.16 -17.83
CA ILE A 143 -6.81 7.97 -18.99
C ILE A 143 -8.00 8.87 -19.36
N ASP A 144 -9.19 8.25 -19.40
CA ASP A 144 -10.47 8.90 -19.60
C ASP A 144 -11.37 8.60 -18.39
N ASN A 145 -11.81 9.67 -17.70
CA ASN A 145 -12.65 9.54 -16.51
C ASN A 145 -14.11 9.19 -16.85
N ASP A 146 -14.55 9.41 -18.09
CA ASP A 146 -15.91 9.10 -18.54
C ASP A 146 -16.02 7.66 -19.09
N ALA A 147 -14.88 7.01 -19.36
CA ALA A 147 -14.83 5.64 -19.83
C ALA A 147 -14.87 4.61 -18.69
N ALA A 148 -15.40 3.43 -19.00
CA ALA A 148 -15.44 2.31 -18.06
C ALA A 148 -14.04 1.91 -17.57
N ILE A 149 -13.94 1.52 -16.30
CA ILE A 149 -12.68 1.11 -15.68
C ILE A 149 -12.25 -0.24 -16.26
N ASN A 150 -11.08 -0.27 -16.89
CA ASN A 150 -10.42 -1.47 -17.38
C ASN A 150 -8.90 -1.22 -17.51
N TYR A 151 -8.12 -2.27 -17.74
CA TYR A 151 -6.65 -2.15 -17.82
C TYR A 151 -6.15 -1.28 -18.99
N GLN A 152 -6.90 -1.15 -20.09
CA GLN A 152 -6.53 -0.29 -21.21
C GLN A 152 -6.76 1.20 -20.89
N ASN A 153 -7.72 1.49 -20.01
CA ASN A 153 -8.01 2.84 -19.51
C ASN A 153 -7.20 3.22 -18.25
N LEU A 154 -6.13 2.48 -17.92
CA LEU A 154 -5.28 2.79 -16.76
C LEU A 154 -3.89 3.23 -17.20
N GLN A 155 -3.45 4.39 -16.71
CA GLN A 155 -2.08 4.86 -16.84
C GLN A 155 -1.33 4.71 -15.52
N GLY A 156 -0.34 3.84 -15.50
CA GLY A 156 0.47 3.50 -14.33
C GLY A 156 0.56 1.99 -14.11
N GLN A 157 1.54 1.54 -13.33
CA GLN A 157 1.80 0.12 -13.12
C GLN A 157 0.91 -0.51 -12.04
N ASN A 158 0.30 0.31 -11.18
CA ASN A 158 -0.58 -0.14 -10.08
C ASN A 158 0.04 -1.28 -9.24
N GLN A 159 1.35 -1.20 -8.92
CA GLN A 159 2.03 -2.27 -8.18
C GLN A 159 1.40 -2.50 -6.80
N MET A 160 0.88 -1.46 -6.14
CA MET A 160 0.19 -1.60 -4.86
C MET A 160 -1.08 -2.44 -4.98
N GLY A 161 -1.94 -2.12 -5.95
CA GLY A 161 -3.16 -2.86 -6.21
C GLY A 161 -2.89 -4.32 -6.60
N ARG A 162 -1.85 -4.56 -7.41
CA ARG A 162 -1.41 -5.91 -7.78
C ARG A 162 -0.93 -6.72 -6.57
N ILE A 163 -0.14 -6.11 -5.68
CA ILE A 163 0.32 -6.74 -4.44
C ILE A 163 -0.87 -7.08 -3.52
N LEU A 164 -1.79 -6.15 -3.32
CA LEU A 164 -2.99 -6.40 -2.50
C LEU A 164 -3.88 -7.50 -3.08
N THR A 165 -4.04 -7.53 -4.41
CA THR A 165 -4.85 -8.55 -5.10
C THR A 165 -4.22 -9.92 -4.91
N ARG A 166 -2.88 -10.01 -5.05
CA ARG A 166 -2.14 -11.23 -4.76
C ARG A 166 -2.31 -11.68 -3.31
N ILE A 167 -2.14 -10.80 -2.33
CA ILE A 167 -2.29 -11.14 -0.91
C ILE A 167 -3.72 -11.63 -0.63
N ALA A 168 -4.73 -11.00 -1.22
CA ALA A 168 -6.11 -11.41 -1.04
C ALA A 168 -6.39 -12.79 -1.66
N SER A 169 -5.86 -13.05 -2.87
CA SER A 169 -5.93 -14.36 -3.51
C SER A 169 -5.29 -15.45 -2.66
N GLU A 170 -4.05 -15.24 -2.17
CA GLU A 170 -3.35 -16.18 -1.26
C GLU A 170 -4.12 -16.47 0.04
N LEU A 171 -5.05 -15.60 0.46
CA LEU A 171 -5.80 -15.73 1.71
C LEU A 171 -7.22 -16.26 1.55
N PHE A 172 -7.82 -16.13 0.36
CA PHE A 172 -9.27 -16.28 0.18
C PHE A 172 -9.69 -16.98 -1.12
N ASP A 173 -8.74 -17.34 -1.98
CA ASP A 173 -9.01 -18.26 -3.08
C ASP A 173 -8.82 -19.70 -2.58
N ASP A 174 -9.68 -20.58 -3.05
CA ASP A 174 -9.70 -22.01 -2.71
C ASP A 174 -8.59 -22.78 -3.43
#